data_AF-A0A973IEL4-F1
#
_entry.id   AF-A0A973IEL4-F1
#
_cell.length_a   1.000
_cell.length_b   1.000
_cell.length_c   1.000
_cell.angle_alpha   90.00
_cell.angle_beta   90.00
_cell.angle_gamma   90.00
#
_symmetry.space_group_name_H-M   'P 1'
#
loop_
_entity.id
_entity.type
_entity.pdbx_description
1 polymer ?
#
loop_
_entity_poly.entity_id
_entity_poly.type
_entity_poly.pdbx_seq_one_letter_code
_entity_poly.pdbx_strand_id
1 'polypeptide(L)'
;MPTRVPVLHSAAQSSFSPLIIANPKTMVTYVRRSKDRIFHPRFMARMNHYVIEPVACTPSSGWEKGRVVSQVQHIRKWLFTPKLKFDNMQNLNEWLHLKCIELGCRTHPVQKDQTIDTIFKAEHAELRPVCLAFEEPLVSWPYSSM
;
A
#
# COMPACT_ATOMS: atom_id res chain seq x y z
N MET A 1 -29.94 -5.08 -16.79
CA MET A 1 -29.38 -3.71 -16.72
C MET A 1 -28.44 -3.66 -15.52
N PRO A 2 -27.11 -3.55 -15.67
CA PRO A 2 -26.22 -3.54 -14.53
C PRO A 2 -26.29 -2.17 -13.85
N THR A 3 -26.65 -2.17 -12.58
CA THR A 3 -26.79 -1.00 -11.73
C THR A 3 -25.42 -0.32 -11.59
N ARG A 4 -25.26 0.88 -12.17
CA ARG A 4 -24.11 1.74 -11.91
C ARG A 4 -24.12 2.11 -10.43
N VAL A 5 -23.13 1.64 -9.68
CA VAL A 5 -22.84 2.22 -8.36
C VAL A 5 -22.38 3.66 -8.60
N PRO A 6 -23.07 4.67 -8.06
CA PRO A 6 -22.67 6.05 -8.27
C PRO A 6 -21.34 6.29 -7.55
N VAL A 7 -20.30 6.63 -8.32
CA VAL A 7 -19.05 7.16 -7.78
C VAL A 7 -19.35 8.59 -7.34
N LEU A 8 -19.49 8.80 -6.04
CA LEU A 8 -19.65 10.13 -5.44
C LEU A 8 -18.42 10.98 -5.80
N HIS A 9 -18.53 11.79 -6.85
CA HIS A 9 -17.66 12.94 -7.05
C HIS A 9 -18.19 14.07 -6.16
N SER A 10 -17.88 14.00 -4.86
CA SER A 10 -18.07 15.12 -3.95
C SER A 10 -16.76 15.88 -3.84
N ALA A 11 -16.78 17.13 -4.31
CA ALA A 11 -15.71 18.09 -4.19
C ALA A 11 -15.43 18.40 -2.71
N ALA A 12 -14.47 17.67 -2.13
CA ALA A 12 -13.72 18.07 -0.95
C ALA A 12 -12.26 17.73 -1.23
N GLN A 13 -11.54 18.67 -1.85
CA GLN A 13 -10.10 18.59 -2.08
C GLN A 13 -9.36 18.80 -0.76
N SER A 14 -9.49 17.87 0.18
CA SER A 14 -8.39 17.57 1.09
C SER A 14 -7.39 16.76 0.28
N SER A 15 -6.16 17.26 0.15
CA SER A 15 -5.08 16.71 -0.67
C SER A 15 -4.65 15.31 -0.20
N PHE A 16 -5.48 14.28 -0.40
CA PHE A 16 -5.12 12.90 -0.15
C PHE A 16 -4.18 12.45 -1.27
N SER A 17 -2.96 12.08 -0.90
CA SER A 17 -2.06 11.44 -1.86
C SER A 17 -2.65 10.08 -2.24
N PRO A 18 -2.86 9.78 -3.53
CA PRO A 18 -3.46 8.52 -3.95
C PRO A 18 -2.57 7.33 -3.59
N LEU A 19 -3.18 6.19 -3.32
CA LEU A 19 -2.46 4.94 -3.09
C LEU A 19 -1.97 4.39 -4.43
N ILE A 20 -0.67 4.43 -4.67
CA ILE A 20 -0.07 3.90 -5.89
C ILE A 20 0.11 2.38 -5.78
N ILE A 21 -0.56 1.62 -6.64
CA ILE A 21 -0.54 0.15 -6.61
C ILE A 21 -0.03 -0.49 -7.91
N ALA A 22 0.30 -1.78 -7.83
CA ALA A 22 0.60 -2.58 -9.01
C ALA A 22 -0.70 -2.98 -9.72
N ASN A 23 -0.60 -3.75 -10.79
CA ASN A 23 -1.76 -4.33 -11.47
C ASN A 23 -1.87 -5.85 -11.20
N PRO A 24 -1.88 -6.33 -9.94
CA PRO A 24 -2.09 -7.76 -9.70
C PRO A 24 -3.53 -8.11 -10.09
N LYS A 25 -3.72 -9.30 -10.67
CA LYS A 25 -5.04 -9.77 -11.15
C LYS A 25 -6.11 -9.82 -10.05
N THR A 26 -5.69 -9.89 -8.78
CA THR A 26 -6.57 -9.86 -7.60
C THR A 26 -7.17 -8.48 -7.31
N MET A 27 -6.54 -7.41 -7.82
CA MET A 27 -7.00 -6.02 -7.60
C MET A 27 -7.47 -5.37 -8.90
N VAL A 28 -6.84 -5.69 -10.04
CA VAL A 28 -7.14 -5.16 -11.36
C VAL A 28 -7.59 -6.29 -12.27
N THR A 29 -8.86 -6.29 -12.67
CA THR A 29 -9.43 -7.32 -13.56
C THR A 29 -9.09 -7.06 -15.02
N TYR A 30 -8.95 -5.80 -15.41
CA TYR A 30 -8.60 -5.44 -16.78
C TYR A 30 -7.80 -4.15 -16.87
N VAL A 31 -6.74 -4.18 -17.68
CA VAL A 31 -5.92 -3.01 -18.02
C VAL A 31 -6.39 -2.50 -19.38
N ARG A 32 -7.04 -1.34 -19.41
CA ARG A 32 -7.46 -0.70 -20.67
C ARG A 32 -6.29 0.06 -21.30
N ARG A 33 -6.50 0.60 -22.51
CA ARG A 33 -5.57 1.56 -23.11
C ARG A 33 -5.41 2.77 -22.18
N SER A 34 -4.21 3.36 -22.16
CA SER A 34 -3.86 4.52 -21.32
C SER A 34 -3.93 4.20 -19.81
N LYS A 35 -4.35 5.15 -18.97
CA LYS A 35 -4.38 5.02 -17.51
C LYS A 35 -5.64 4.33 -16.95
N ASP A 36 -6.59 3.93 -17.80
CA ASP A 36 -7.85 3.34 -17.37
C ASP A 36 -7.69 1.91 -16.87
N ARG A 37 -8.31 1.62 -15.72
CA ARG A 37 -8.31 0.30 -15.08
C ARG A 37 -9.71 -0.10 -14.70
N ILE A 38 -10.01 -1.39 -14.86
CA ILE A 38 -11.15 -2.01 -14.21
C ILE A 38 -10.62 -2.68 -12.96
N PHE A 39 -11.01 -2.15 -11.80
CA PHE A 39 -10.67 -2.74 -10.52
C PHE A 39 -11.65 -3.85 -10.14
N HIS A 40 -11.16 -4.82 -9.39
CA HIS A 40 -11.99 -5.88 -8.83
C HIS A 40 -12.99 -5.25 -7.81
N PRO A 41 -14.29 -5.57 -7.88
CA PRO A 41 -15.28 -4.97 -6.97
C PRO A 41 -14.96 -5.14 -5.48
N ARG A 42 -14.48 -6.32 -5.07
CA ARG A 42 -14.03 -6.56 -3.68
C ARG A 42 -12.86 -5.68 -3.26
N PHE A 43 -11.93 -5.38 -4.19
CA PHE A 43 -10.83 -4.47 -3.92
C PHE A 43 -11.35 -3.04 -3.73
N MET A 44 -12.23 -2.57 -4.62
CA MET A 44 -12.84 -1.24 -4.50
C MET A 44 -13.71 -1.08 -3.26
N ALA A 45 -14.43 -2.12 -2.82
CA ALA A 45 -15.20 -2.09 -1.57
C ALA A 45 -14.30 -1.78 -0.37
N ARG A 46 -13.11 -2.40 -0.30
CA ARG A 46 -12.11 -2.13 0.74
C ARG A 46 -11.52 -0.73 0.62
N MET A 47 -11.19 -0.28 -0.59
CA MET A 47 -10.66 1.08 -0.81
C MET A 47 -11.68 2.14 -0.39
N ASN A 48 -12.95 1.97 -0.77
CA ASN A 48 -14.03 2.88 -0.38
C ASN A 48 -14.28 2.90 1.13
N HIS A 49 -14.23 1.74 1.79
CA HIS A 49 -14.38 1.63 3.25
C HIS A 49 -13.35 2.47 4.01
N TYR A 50 -12.10 2.47 3.53
CA TYR A 50 -11.02 3.27 4.11
C TYR A 50 -10.86 4.67 3.48
N VAL A 51 -11.74 5.06 2.55
CA VAL A 51 -11.69 6.33 1.82
C VAL A 51 -10.33 6.53 1.12
N ILE A 52 -9.83 5.47 0.49
CA ILE A 52 -8.57 5.46 -0.26
C ILE A 52 -8.88 5.51 -1.74
N GLU A 53 -8.22 6.41 -2.48
CA GLU A 53 -8.23 6.41 -3.94
C GLU A 53 -7.04 5.59 -4.49
N PRO A 54 -7.28 4.42 -5.12
CA PRO A 54 -6.22 3.63 -5.71
C PRO A 54 -5.86 4.12 -7.11
N VAL A 55 -4.57 4.30 -7.36
CA VAL A 55 -4.02 4.60 -8.70
C VAL A 55 -3.11 3.46 -9.11
N ALA A 56 -3.51 2.70 -10.13
CA ALA A 56 -2.69 1.62 -10.65
C ALA A 56 -1.67 2.16 -11.66
N CYS A 57 -0.43 1.67 -11.55
CA CYS A 57 0.62 2.14 -12.44
C CYS A 57 0.36 1.82 -13.92
N THR A 58 0.90 2.67 -14.79
CA THR A 58 1.01 2.43 -16.22
C THR A 58 1.89 1.20 -16.46
N PRO A 59 1.46 0.22 -17.30
CA PRO A 59 2.29 -0.92 -17.65
C PRO A 59 3.66 -0.47 -18.16
N SER A 60 4.70 -1.21 -17.79
CA SER A 60 6.09 -0.90 -18.17
C SER A 60 6.61 0.47 -17.72
N SER A 61 5.92 1.16 -16.81
CA SER A 61 6.32 2.48 -16.29
C SER A 61 6.87 2.37 -14.87
N GLY A 62 8.02 1.70 -14.73
CA GLY A 62 8.66 1.48 -13.42
C GLY A 62 9.00 2.76 -12.65
N TRP A 63 9.14 3.89 -13.36
CA TRP A 63 9.44 5.19 -12.79
C TRP A 63 8.31 5.73 -11.89
N GLU A 64 7.05 5.38 -12.13
CA GLU A 64 5.90 5.77 -11.28
C GLU A 64 6.02 5.20 -9.85
N LYS A 65 6.86 4.17 -9.68
CA LYS A 65 7.19 3.57 -8.38
C LYS A 65 8.67 3.68 -8.03
N GLY A 66 9.40 4.60 -8.67
CA GLY A 66 10.85 4.69 -8.55
C GLY A 66 11.32 4.74 -7.09
N ARG A 67 10.63 5.51 -6.23
CA ARG A 67 10.92 5.59 -4.80
C ARG A 67 10.74 4.26 -4.07
N VAL A 68 9.67 3.53 -4.34
CA VAL A 68 9.42 2.20 -3.72
C VAL A 68 10.45 1.19 -4.21
N VAL A 69 10.70 1.14 -5.52
CA VAL A 69 11.67 0.20 -6.13
C VAL A 69 13.08 0.43 -5.58
N SER A 70 13.51 1.69 -5.47
CA SER A 70 14.80 2.06 -4.89
C SER A 70 14.89 1.65 -3.41
N GLN A 71 13.86 1.90 -2.61
CA GLN A 71 13.83 1.50 -1.20
C GLN A 71 13.92 -0.02 -1.03
N VAL A 72 13.23 -0.81 -1.87
CA VAL A 72 13.34 -2.28 -1.86
C VAL A 72 14.78 -2.72 -2.12
N GLN A 73 15.47 -2.10 -3.08
CA GLN A 73 16.87 -2.41 -3.37
C GLN A 73 17.78 -2.09 -2.19
N HIS A 74 17.58 -0.94 -1.52
CA HIS A 74 18.34 -0.57 -0.34
C HIS A 74 18.12 -1.53 0.83
N ILE A 75 16.85 -1.84 1.16
CA ILE A 75 16.51 -2.77 2.25
C ILE A 75 17.11 -4.16 2.01
N ARG A 76 17.08 -4.66 0.77
CA ARG A 76 17.73 -5.93 0.39
C ARG A 76 19.22 -5.93 0.69
N LYS A 77 19.91 -4.84 0.36
CA LYS A 77 21.35 -4.69 0.62
C LYS A 77 21.65 -4.56 2.12
N TRP A 78 20.84 -3.80 2.85
CA TRP A 78 21.06 -3.54 4.27
C TRP A 78 20.72 -4.73 5.17
N LEU A 79 19.64 -5.45 4.87
CA LEU A 79 19.10 -6.46 5.78
C LEU A 79 19.31 -7.89 5.27
N PHE A 80 19.32 -8.13 3.96
CA PHE A 80 19.27 -9.47 3.40
C PHE A 80 20.58 -9.89 2.68
N THR A 81 21.66 -9.15 2.91
CA THR A 81 22.98 -9.43 2.36
C THR A 81 24.01 -9.43 3.50
N PRO A 82 24.61 -10.59 3.85
CA PRO A 82 24.43 -11.91 3.25
C PRO A 82 23.06 -12.53 3.54
N LYS A 83 22.75 -13.66 2.88
CA LYS A 83 21.49 -14.39 3.06
C LYS A 83 21.32 -14.79 4.53
N LEU A 84 20.22 -14.35 5.13
CA LEU A 84 19.88 -14.64 6.51
C LEU A 84 19.57 -16.14 6.71
N LYS A 85 19.85 -16.64 7.91
CA LYS A 85 19.52 -18.00 8.35
C LYS A 85 18.87 -17.93 9.72
N PHE A 86 17.74 -18.62 9.87
CA PHE A 86 16.99 -18.73 11.11
C PHE A 86 16.41 -20.14 11.22
N ASP A 87 16.22 -20.62 12.44
CA ASP A 87 15.71 -21.97 12.70
C ASP A 87 14.19 -22.06 12.52
N ASN A 88 13.48 -20.94 12.68
CA ASN A 88 12.02 -20.88 12.55
C ASN A 88 11.55 -19.47 12.14
N MET A 89 10.26 -19.37 11.78
CA MET A 89 9.63 -18.13 11.35
C MET A 89 9.48 -17.09 12.47
N GLN A 90 9.37 -17.53 13.72
CA GLN A 90 9.24 -16.62 14.86
C GLN A 90 10.53 -15.83 15.07
N ASN A 91 11.68 -16.49 15.08
CA ASN A 91 12.99 -15.85 15.20
C ASN A 91 13.23 -14.84 14.06
N LEU A 92 12.80 -15.19 12.82
CA LEU A 92 12.86 -14.27 11.69
C LEU A 92 11.98 -13.03 11.92
N ASN A 93 10.74 -13.21 12.40
CA ASN A 93 9.81 -12.10 12.65
C ASN A 93 10.30 -11.16 13.74
N GLU A 94 10.82 -11.71 14.85
CA GLU A 94 11.41 -10.93 15.94
C GLU A 94 12.61 -10.12 15.45
N TRP A 95 13.50 -10.75 14.68
CA TRP A 95 14.64 -10.07 14.07
C TRP A 95 14.21 -8.96 13.10
N LEU A 96 13.23 -9.22 12.22
CA LEU A 96 12.69 -8.23 11.28
C LEU A 96 12.06 -7.04 12.01
N HIS A 97 11.35 -7.29 13.11
CA HIS A 97 10.76 -6.24 13.93
C HIS A 97 11.83 -5.32 14.50
N LEU A 98 12.90 -5.88 15.09
CA LEU A 98 14.04 -5.11 15.58
C LEU A 98 14.69 -4.29 14.47
N LYS A 99 14.88 -4.87 13.28
CA LYS A 99 15.45 -4.16 12.13
C LYS A 99 14.57 -3.03 11.61
N CYS A 100 13.24 -3.16 11.68
CA CYS A 100 12.34 -2.06 11.36
C CYS A 100 12.54 -0.86 12.31
N ILE A 101 12.66 -1.12 13.61
CA ILE A 101 12.92 -0.07 14.61
C ILE A 101 14.29 0.57 14.37
N GLU A 102 15.35 -0.23 14.17
CA GLU A 102 16.69 0.28 13.87
C GLU A 102 16.72 1.16 12.60
N LEU A 103 15.98 0.78 11.55
CA LEU A 103 15.87 1.57 10.33
C LEU A 103 15.14 2.90 10.56
N GLY A 104 14.19 2.95 11.48
CA GLY A 104 13.50 4.17 11.91
C GLY A 104 14.42 5.22 12.54
N CYS A 105 15.49 4.78 13.19
CA CYS A 105 16.51 5.67 13.79
C CYS A 105 17.40 6.38 12.75
N ARG A 106 17.31 6.05 11.46
CA ARG A 106 18.13 6.70 10.42
C ARG A 106 17.66 8.13 10.18
N THR A 107 18.56 8.97 9.69
CA THR A 107 18.27 10.34 9.27
C THR A 107 17.15 10.37 8.21
N HIS A 108 16.17 11.26 8.38
CA HIS A 108 15.07 11.44 7.45
C HIS A 108 15.62 11.90 6.08
N PRO A 109 15.13 11.34 4.95
CA PRO A 109 15.69 11.62 3.63
C PRO A 109 15.58 13.07 3.19
N VAL A 110 14.61 13.84 3.72
CA VAL A 110 14.39 15.25 3.36
C VAL A 110 14.83 16.19 4.50
N GLN A 111 14.35 15.95 5.72
CA GLN A 111 14.72 16.71 6.93
C GLN A 111 15.96 16.09 7.60
N LYS A 112 17.14 16.53 7.18
CA LYS A 112 18.41 15.90 7.56
C LYS A 112 18.79 16.06 9.04
N ASP A 113 18.12 16.95 9.74
CA ASP A 113 18.28 17.25 11.16
C ASP A 113 17.48 16.30 12.08
N GLN A 114 16.56 15.51 11.53
CA GLN A 114 15.71 14.59 12.28
C GLN A 114 15.85 13.14 11.82
N THR A 115 15.42 12.19 12.65
CA THR A 115 15.30 10.79 12.25
C THR A 115 13.94 10.51 11.63
N ILE A 116 13.83 9.40 10.89
CA ILE A 116 12.56 8.94 10.31
C ILE A 116 11.52 8.75 11.42
N ASP A 117 11.91 8.15 12.54
CA ASP A 117 11.04 7.91 13.69
C ASP A 117 10.52 9.19 14.34
N THR A 118 11.37 10.23 14.46
CA THR A 118 10.95 11.51 15.03
C THR A 118 9.86 12.16 14.17
N ILE A 119 10.06 12.17 12.85
CA ILE A 119 9.07 12.68 11.90
C ILE A 119 7.81 11.84 11.93
N PHE A 120 7.93 10.52 11.89
CA PHE A 120 6.78 9.61 11.94
C PHE A 120 5.93 9.82 13.20
N LYS A 121 6.55 9.98 14.37
CA LYS A 121 5.85 10.26 15.63
C LYS A 121 5.14 11.60 15.62
N ALA A 122 5.74 12.63 15.02
CA ALA A 122 5.10 13.93 14.86
C ALA A 122 3.90 13.85 13.90
N GLU A 123 4.06 13.18 12.76
CA GLU A 123 2.98 13.00 11.78
C GLU A 123 1.85 12.09 12.29
N HIS A 124 2.14 11.15 13.19
CA HIS A 124 1.15 10.22 13.72
C HIS A 124 -0.06 10.92 14.36
N ALA A 125 0.15 12.10 14.98
CA ALA A 125 -0.94 12.88 15.55
C ALA A 125 -1.88 13.47 14.49
N GLU A 126 -1.40 13.67 13.27
CA GLU A 126 -2.15 14.20 12.12
C GLU A 126 -2.82 13.09 11.30
N LEU A 127 -2.51 11.82 11.59
CA LEU A 127 -3.10 10.69 10.86
C LEU A 127 -4.57 10.51 11.22
N ARG A 128 -5.38 10.27 10.20
CA ARG A 128 -6.77 9.88 10.39
C ARG A 128 -6.84 8.52 11.11
N PRO A 129 -7.66 8.38 12.17
CA PRO A 129 -7.89 7.08 12.80
C PRO A 129 -8.41 6.08 11.76
N VAL A 130 -7.91 4.85 11.81
CA VAL A 130 -8.46 3.77 10.99
C VAL A 130 -9.88 3.47 11.49
N CYS A 131 -10.85 3.42 10.58
CA CYS A 131 -12.22 3.02 10.89
C CYS A 131 -12.28 1.56 11.38
N LEU A 132 -13.48 1.09 11.73
CA LEU A 132 -13.73 -0.33 12.03
C LEU A 132 -13.11 -1.26 10.99
N ALA A 133 -12.68 -2.45 11.43
CA ALA A 133 -12.13 -3.46 10.53
C ALA A 133 -13.09 -3.71 9.36
N PHE A 134 -12.54 -3.79 8.15
CA PHE A 134 -13.33 -4.18 6.98
C PHE A 134 -13.75 -5.65 7.12
N GLU A 135 -15.02 -5.86 7.41
CA GLU A 135 -15.64 -7.18 7.35
C GLU A 135 -16.01 -7.50 5.91
N GLU A 136 -15.56 -8.64 5.40
CA GLU A 136 -16.01 -9.08 4.09
C GLU A 136 -17.50 -9.43 4.16
N PRO A 137 -18.35 -8.85 3.29
CA PRO A 137 -19.75 -9.23 3.24
C PRO A 137 -19.85 -10.74 2.99
N LEU A 138 -20.68 -11.44 3.77
CA LEU A 138 -21.03 -12.87 3.59
C LEU A 138 -21.82 -13.14 2.29
N VAL A 139 -21.70 -12.28 1.30
CA VAL A 139 -22.33 -12.44 -0.01
C VAL A 139 -21.57 -13.54 -0.74
N SER A 140 -22.24 -14.65 -1.03
CA SER A 140 -21.75 -15.67 -1.94
C SER A 140 -21.61 -15.08 -3.35
N TRP A 141 -20.41 -14.62 -3.68
CA TRP A 141 -20.12 -14.16 -5.04
C TRP A 141 -20.01 -15.36 -5.98
N PRO A 142 -20.48 -15.25 -7.23
CA PRO A 142 -20.51 -16.36 -8.19
C PRO A 142 -19.12 -16.88 -8.62
N TYR A 143 -18.03 -16.34 -8.07
CA TYR A 143 -16.65 -16.71 -8.37
C TYR A 143 -15.89 -17.27 -7.16
N SER A 144 -16.57 -17.69 -6.09
CA SER A 144 -15.92 -18.33 -4.92
C SER A 144 -15.45 -19.78 -5.18
N SER A 145 -15.50 -20.26 -6.43
CA SER A 145 -15.06 -21.59 -6.83
C SER A 145 -14.20 -21.51 -8.09
N MET A 146 -12.95 -21.10 -7.94
CA MET A 146 -11.84 -21.42 -8.84
C MET A 146 -10.57 -21.62 -8.02
#